data_AF-A0AAE3YCU7-F1
#
_entry.id   AF-A0AAE3YCU7-F1
#
_cell.length_a   1.000
_cell.length_b   1.000
_cell.length_c   1.000
_cell.angle_alpha   90.00
_cell.angle_beta   90.00
_cell.angle_gamma   90.00
#
_symmetry.space_group_name_H-M   'P 1'
#
loop_
_entity.id
_entity.type
_entity.pdbx_description
1 polymer ?
#
loop_
_entity_poly.entity_id
_entity_poly.type
_entity_poly.pdbx_seq_one_letter_code
_entity_poly.pdbx_strand_id
1 'polypeptide(L)'
;MNILKILKKTVIDSQIYVSLMGTLFAVFFMKEQNTFRLPTILLIFITYFSGYLYTKYQYTKHFLKILVLNAVAGIVCAFLIIHNHNEVRLLKWFIIVVLGLLYNSFFLDVYIRKIPLLKVFYVGLVWALVNCWLTLPEFDIPIFLISFFFITALVLPFDIRDMNSDTVKTFPMLIGVQNTKYIAYALVFISTLLGIFHLKPLYAAAFFLSGIFTYIFIYFADNKRDDAYFSFGVETCSALPFLFLLIMEYF
;
A
#
# COMPACT_ATOMS: atom_id res chain seq x y z
N MET A 1 -28.60 -11.46 -11.15
CA MET A 1 -27.67 -10.80 -10.20
C MET A 1 -26.44 -10.39 -10.98
N ASN A 2 -26.18 -9.08 -11.11
CA ASN A 2 -25.19 -8.56 -12.07
C ASN A 2 -23.77 -9.01 -11.69
N ILE A 3 -23.07 -9.72 -12.59
CA ILE A 3 -21.72 -10.28 -12.35
C ILE A 3 -20.75 -9.21 -11.84
N LEU A 4 -20.86 -7.98 -12.36
CA LEU A 4 -20.10 -6.82 -11.90
C LEU A 4 -20.30 -6.50 -10.41
N LYS A 5 -21.53 -6.62 -9.89
CA LYS A 5 -21.81 -6.39 -8.45
C LYS A 5 -21.20 -7.49 -7.58
N ILE A 6 -21.20 -8.73 -8.07
CA ILE A 6 -20.57 -9.85 -7.37
C ILE A 6 -19.05 -9.66 -7.37
N LEU A 7 -18.44 -9.32 -8.51
CA LEU A 7 -17.00 -9.07 -8.60
C LEU A 7 -16.56 -7.91 -7.71
N LYS A 8 -17.27 -6.78 -7.71
CA LYS A 8 -16.98 -5.66 -6.80
C LYS A 8 -17.02 -6.12 -5.34
N LYS A 9 -18.07 -6.83 -4.95
CA LYS A 9 -18.26 -7.29 -3.56
C LYS A 9 -17.24 -8.34 -3.12
N THR A 10 -16.83 -9.24 -4.03
CA THR A 10 -15.98 -10.38 -3.70
C THR A 10 -14.49 -10.05 -3.81
N VAL A 11 -14.09 -9.11 -4.66
CA VAL A 11 -12.68 -8.82 -4.95
C VAL A 11 -12.22 -7.49 -4.34
N ILE A 12 -13.00 -6.43 -4.54
CA ILE A 12 -12.64 -5.08 -4.05
C ILE A 12 -13.07 -4.93 -2.59
N ASP A 13 -14.34 -5.18 -2.30
CA ASP A 13 -14.85 -5.03 -0.92
C ASP A 13 -14.24 -6.05 0.05
N SER A 14 -13.70 -7.17 -0.43
CA SER A 14 -13.05 -8.17 0.43
C SER A 14 -11.65 -7.76 0.91
N GLN A 15 -11.08 -6.66 0.41
CA GLN A 15 -9.69 -6.24 0.67
C GLN A 15 -8.63 -7.17 0.05
N ILE A 16 -9.04 -8.17 -0.74
CA ILE A 16 -8.11 -9.04 -1.47
C ILE A 16 -7.34 -8.23 -2.52
N TYR A 17 -8.04 -7.36 -3.24
CA TYR A 17 -7.44 -6.59 -4.32
C TYR A 17 -6.33 -5.66 -3.83
N VAL A 18 -6.61 -4.77 -2.88
CA VAL A 18 -5.60 -3.87 -2.28
C VAL A 18 -4.40 -4.62 -1.72
N SER A 19 -4.64 -5.77 -1.07
CA SER A 19 -3.59 -6.60 -0.50
C SER A 19 -2.72 -7.23 -1.57
N LEU A 20 -3.31 -7.66 -2.68
CA LEU A 20 -2.59 -8.15 -3.85
C LEU A 20 -1.76 -7.03 -4.48
N MET A 21 -2.31 -5.83 -4.66
CA MET A 21 -1.59 -4.71 -5.28
C MET A 21 -0.35 -4.30 -4.45
N GLY A 22 -0.51 -4.17 -3.12
CA GLY A 22 0.61 -3.93 -2.22
C GLY A 22 1.64 -5.06 -2.19
N THR A 23 1.20 -6.31 -2.32
CA THR A 23 2.10 -7.46 -2.43
C THR A 23 2.90 -7.42 -3.73
N LEU A 24 2.27 -7.13 -4.87
CA LEU A 24 2.96 -7.03 -6.17
C LEU A 24 3.98 -5.88 -6.18
N PHE A 25 3.68 -4.79 -5.47
CA PHE A 25 4.64 -3.71 -5.28
C PHE A 25 5.90 -4.16 -4.50
N ALA A 26 5.71 -4.95 -3.44
CA ALA A 26 6.84 -5.56 -2.72
C ALA A 26 7.62 -6.56 -3.60
N VAL A 27 6.90 -7.37 -4.40
CA VAL A 27 7.51 -8.33 -5.33
C VAL A 27 8.41 -7.65 -6.34
N PHE A 28 8.04 -6.46 -6.83
CA PHE A 28 8.90 -5.66 -7.73
C PHE A 28 10.28 -5.41 -7.11
N PHE A 29 10.34 -4.89 -5.88
CA PHE A 29 11.61 -4.64 -5.19
C PHE A 29 12.33 -5.93 -4.77
N MET A 30 11.58 -6.99 -4.45
CA MET A 30 12.17 -8.31 -4.18
C MET A 30 12.89 -8.88 -5.40
N LYS A 31 12.32 -8.71 -6.60
CA LYS A 31 13.00 -9.10 -7.84
C LYS A 31 14.20 -8.21 -8.11
N GLU A 32 14.07 -6.90 -7.91
CA GLU A 32 15.17 -5.96 -8.10
C GLU A 32 16.39 -6.33 -7.25
N GLN A 33 16.16 -6.69 -5.99
CA GLN A 33 17.19 -7.04 -5.02
C GLN A 33 17.54 -8.54 -5.00
N ASN A 34 17.00 -9.35 -5.93
CA ASN A 34 17.19 -10.80 -5.98
C ASN A 34 16.82 -11.53 -4.65
N THR A 35 15.84 -11.02 -3.92
CA THR A 35 15.34 -11.57 -2.64
C THR A 35 14.00 -12.30 -2.76
N PHE A 36 13.55 -12.56 -3.99
CA PHE A 36 12.27 -13.23 -4.28
C PHE A 36 12.16 -14.59 -3.58
N ARG A 37 11.12 -14.75 -2.74
CA ARG A 37 10.81 -16.02 -2.05
C ARG A 37 9.30 -16.14 -1.82
N LEU A 38 8.71 -17.26 -2.23
CA LEU A 38 7.26 -17.50 -2.12
C LEU A 38 6.71 -17.38 -0.69
N PRO A 39 7.38 -17.89 0.37
CA PRO A 39 6.89 -17.70 1.75
C PRO A 39 6.79 -16.23 2.16
N THR A 40 7.73 -15.38 1.73
CA THR A 40 7.71 -13.93 2.00
C THR A 40 6.53 -13.25 1.29
N ILE A 41 6.19 -13.69 0.08
CA ILE A 41 5.06 -13.14 -0.69
C ILE A 41 3.74 -13.44 0.03
N LEU A 42 3.58 -14.69 0.46
CA LEU A 42 2.40 -15.10 1.25
C LEU A 42 2.34 -14.34 2.57
N LEU A 43 3.46 -14.17 3.27
CA LEU A 43 3.57 -13.38 4.49
C LEU A 43 3.09 -11.94 4.27
N ILE A 44 3.57 -11.27 3.22
CA ILE A 44 3.21 -9.87 2.90
C ILE A 44 1.72 -9.77 2.55
N PHE A 45 1.22 -10.69 1.72
CA PHE A 45 -0.20 -10.73 1.37
C PHE A 45 -1.09 -10.89 2.59
N ILE A 46 -0.80 -11.87 3.47
CA ILE A 46 -1.57 -12.10 4.69
C ILE A 46 -1.48 -10.89 5.62
N THR A 47 -0.32 -10.23 5.70
CA THR A 47 -0.11 -9.03 6.54
C THR A 47 -0.97 -7.87 6.06
N TYR A 48 -0.96 -7.54 4.77
CA TYR A 48 -1.84 -6.51 4.22
C TYR A 48 -3.31 -6.88 4.41
N PHE A 49 -3.69 -8.11 4.05
CA PHE A 49 -5.07 -8.58 4.13
C PHE A 49 -5.63 -8.48 5.55
N SER A 50 -4.85 -8.91 6.54
CA SER A 50 -5.23 -8.82 7.95
C SER A 50 -5.38 -7.38 8.43
N GLY A 51 -4.45 -6.49 8.04
CA GLY A 51 -4.49 -5.07 8.40
C GLY A 51 -5.67 -4.31 7.80
N TYR A 52 -5.97 -4.55 6.51
CA TYR A 52 -7.13 -3.95 5.85
C TYR A 52 -8.46 -4.49 6.38
N LEU A 53 -8.56 -5.80 6.64
CA LEU A 53 -9.74 -6.39 7.29
C LEU A 53 -9.96 -5.80 8.69
N TYR A 54 -8.90 -5.69 9.50
CA TYR A 54 -8.98 -5.09 10.83
C TYR A 54 -9.58 -3.68 10.76
N THR A 55 -8.99 -2.82 9.92
CA THR A 55 -9.41 -1.42 9.75
C THR A 55 -10.85 -1.29 9.26
N LYS A 56 -11.26 -2.14 8.32
CA LYS A 56 -12.61 -2.11 7.72
C LYS A 56 -13.71 -2.52 8.70
N TYR A 57 -13.46 -3.55 9.50
CA TYR A 57 -14.48 -4.16 10.35
C TYR A 57 -14.45 -3.73 11.81
N GLN A 58 -13.50 -2.86 12.21
CA GLN A 58 -13.28 -2.40 13.58
C GLN A 58 -14.55 -1.98 14.34
N TYR A 59 -15.45 -1.25 13.68
CA TYR A 59 -16.68 -0.72 14.29
C TYR A 59 -17.93 -1.46 13.83
N THR A 60 -17.82 -2.75 13.54
CA THR A 60 -18.92 -3.59 13.04
C THR A 60 -19.17 -4.79 13.95
N LYS A 61 -20.38 -5.39 13.86
CA LYS A 61 -20.73 -6.64 14.55
C LYS A 61 -19.81 -7.83 14.23
N HIS A 62 -19.02 -7.75 13.15
CA HIS A 62 -18.11 -8.79 12.71
C HIS A 62 -16.71 -8.67 13.33
N PHE A 63 -16.43 -7.60 14.07
CA PHE A 63 -15.08 -7.29 14.57
C PHE A 63 -14.43 -8.44 15.32
N LEU A 64 -15.13 -9.07 16.27
CA LEU A 64 -14.56 -10.17 17.06
C LEU A 64 -14.13 -11.36 16.19
N LYS A 65 -14.90 -11.68 15.15
CA LYS A 65 -14.55 -12.75 14.20
C LYS A 65 -13.30 -12.40 13.40
N ILE A 66 -13.17 -11.13 12.99
CA ILE A 66 -11.98 -10.63 12.29
C ILE A 66 -10.76 -10.60 13.21
N LEU A 67 -10.94 -10.27 14.50
CA LEU A 67 -9.85 -10.29 15.47
C LEU A 67 -9.31 -11.72 15.66
N VAL A 68 -10.19 -12.72 15.80
CA VAL A 68 -9.79 -14.13 15.87
C VAL A 68 -9.10 -14.57 14.57
N LEU A 69 -9.64 -14.20 13.41
CA LEU A 69 -9.02 -14.48 12.11
C LEU A 69 -7.61 -13.89 12.02
N ASN A 70 -7.42 -12.63 12.43
CA ASN A 70 -6.12 -11.97 12.42
C ASN A 70 -5.15 -12.55 13.43
N ALA A 71 -5.63 -13.03 14.59
CA ALA A 71 -4.79 -13.74 15.54
C ALA A 71 -4.28 -15.07 14.95
N VAL A 72 -5.15 -15.85 14.32
CA VAL A 72 -4.76 -17.08 13.61
C VAL A 72 -3.80 -16.77 12.46
N ALA A 73 -4.08 -15.76 11.65
CA ALA A 73 -3.21 -15.30 10.58
C ALA A 73 -1.83 -14.87 11.10
N GLY A 74 -1.78 -14.19 12.25
CA GLY A 74 -0.53 -13.81 12.92
C GLY A 74 0.30 -15.03 13.36
N ILE A 75 -0.33 -16.07 13.89
CA ILE A 75 0.33 -17.35 14.21
C ILE A 75 0.89 -18.00 12.95
N VAL A 76 0.11 -18.04 11.86
CA VAL A 76 0.55 -18.58 10.57
C VAL A 76 1.75 -17.79 10.04
N CYS A 77 1.72 -16.46 10.08
CA CYS A 77 2.84 -15.60 9.69
C CYS A 77 4.09 -15.87 10.54
N ALA A 78 3.95 -15.96 11.86
CA ALA A 78 5.07 -16.28 12.75
C ALA A 78 5.66 -17.66 12.44
N PHE A 79 4.81 -18.67 12.21
CA PHE A 79 5.24 -20.01 11.80
C PHE A 79 5.99 -19.99 10.47
N LEU A 80 5.46 -19.29 9.45
CA LEU A 80 6.12 -19.13 8.16
C LEU A 80 7.50 -18.48 8.30
N ILE A 81 7.63 -17.47 9.17
CA ILE A 81 8.90 -16.79 9.41
C ILE A 81 9.89 -17.72 10.12
N ILE A 82 9.49 -18.38 11.22
CA ILE A 82 10.37 -19.25 12.00
C ILE A 82 10.89 -20.42 11.15
N HIS A 83 10.06 -20.97 10.26
CA HIS A 83 10.46 -22.13 9.45
C HIS A 83 11.29 -21.76 8.21
N ASN A 84 11.13 -20.56 7.65
CA ASN A 84 11.76 -20.17 6.37
C ASN A 84 12.82 -19.06 6.49
N HIS A 85 12.90 -18.41 7.65
CA HIS A 85 13.70 -17.20 7.89
C HIS A 85 14.39 -17.23 9.26
N ASN A 86 14.56 -16.06 9.90
CA ASN A 86 15.29 -15.88 11.15
C ASN A 86 14.48 -15.03 12.14
N GLU A 87 14.90 -15.04 13.41
CA GLU A 87 14.29 -14.25 14.48
C GLU A 87 14.29 -12.73 14.19
N VAL A 88 15.30 -12.24 13.46
CA VAL A 88 15.38 -10.84 13.06
C VAL A 88 14.18 -10.46 12.18
N ARG A 89 13.80 -11.30 11.22
CA ARG A 89 12.64 -11.05 10.36
C ARG A 89 11.32 -11.08 11.14
N LEU A 90 11.23 -11.93 12.17
CA LEU A 90 10.06 -11.94 13.06
C LEU A 90 9.92 -10.60 13.79
N LEU A 91 11.03 -10.05 14.29
CA LEU A 91 11.05 -8.73 14.91
C LEU A 91 10.65 -7.62 13.93
N LYS A 92 11.21 -7.61 12.72
CA LYS A 92 10.83 -6.63 11.67
C LYS A 92 9.33 -6.69 11.37
N TRP A 93 8.80 -7.89 11.16
CA TRP A 93 7.38 -8.10 10.89
C TRP A 93 6.51 -7.65 12.07
N PHE A 94 6.90 -8.01 13.30
CA PHE A 94 6.18 -7.59 14.50
C PHE A 94 6.11 -6.07 14.62
N ILE A 95 7.22 -5.37 14.38
CA ILE A 95 7.25 -3.90 14.38
C ILE A 95 6.29 -3.33 13.32
N ILE A 96 6.26 -3.89 12.11
CA ILE A 96 5.32 -3.46 11.05
C ILE A 96 3.86 -3.69 11.47
N VAL A 97 3.55 -4.83 12.10
CA VAL A 97 2.20 -5.10 12.62
C VAL A 97 1.82 -4.08 13.69
N VAL A 98 2.71 -3.78 14.63
CA VAL A 98 2.48 -2.76 15.65
C VAL A 98 2.24 -1.39 15.02
N LEU A 99 3.05 -0.97 14.05
CA LEU A 99 2.83 0.27 13.32
C LEU A 99 1.47 0.27 12.60
N GLY A 100 1.09 -0.83 11.96
CA GLY A 100 -0.24 -1.01 11.37
C GLY A 100 -1.38 -0.81 12.38
N LEU A 101 -1.24 -1.36 13.60
CA LEU A 101 -2.23 -1.17 14.67
C LEU A 101 -2.29 0.27 15.17
N LEU A 102 -1.15 0.99 15.24
CA LEU A 102 -1.12 2.41 15.63
C LEU A 102 -1.84 3.33 14.63
N TYR A 103 -1.98 2.90 13.37
CA TYR A 103 -2.68 3.69 12.35
C TYR A 103 -4.14 3.97 12.72
N ASN A 104 -4.87 2.94 13.13
CA ASN A 104 -6.27 3.02 13.48
C ASN A 104 -6.66 1.84 14.38
N SER A 105 -6.74 2.05 15.69
CA SER A 105 -7.14 1.03 16.65
C SER A 105 -8.15 1.57 17.65
N PHE A 106 -9.15 0.76 17.99
CA PHE A 106 -10.27 1.15 18.86
C PHE A 106 -9.85 1.41 20.31
N PHE A 107 -8.72 0.86 20.73
CA PHE A 107 -8.16 0.99 22.08
C PHE A 107 -7.24 2.21 22.23
N LEU A 108 -7.05 3.01 21.19
CA LEU A 108 -6.28 4.25 21.23
C LEU A 108 -7.22 5.46 21.20
N ASP A 109 -7.09 6.37 22.16
CA ASP A 109 -7.85 7.62 22.20
C ASP A 109 -7.53 8.50 20.99
N VAL A 110 -6.24 8.62 20.68
CA VAL A 110 -5.69 9.26 19.49
C VAL A 110 -4.87 8.24 18.71
N TYR A 111 -5.33 7.93 17.50
CA TYR A 111 -4.61 7.11 16.54
C TYR A 111 -4.27 7.96 15.30
N ILE A 112 -3.32 7.50 14.49
CA ILE A 112 -2.68 8.33 13.47
C ILE A 112 -3.67 8.81 12.40
N ARG A 113 -4.68 7.99 12.07
CA ARG A 113 -5.76 8.38 11.16
C ARG A 113 -6.57 9.60 11.63
N LYS A 114 -6.54 9.96 12.92
CA LYS A 114 -7.17 11.19 13.45
C LYS A 114 -6.29 12.44 13.34
N ILE A 115 -5.00 12.30 13.04
CA ILE A 115 -4.07 13.42 12.96
C ILE A 115 -4.13 14.04 11.55
N PRO A 116 -4.50 15.33 11.41
CA PRO A 116 -4.57 15.99 10.11
C PRO A 116 -3.27 15.85 9.33
N LEU A 117 -3.39 15.58 8.03
CA LEU A 117 -2.29 15.46 7.05
C LEU A 117 -1.30 14.29 7.29
N LEU A 118 -1.05 13.88 8.53
CA LEU A 118 -0.08 12.83 8.84
C LEU A 118 -0.50 11.45 8.32
N LYS A 119 -1.81 11.19 8.23
CA LYS A 119 -2.35 9.88 7.85
C LYS A 119 -1.80 9.37 6.50
N VAL A 120 -1.58 10.26 5.52
CA VAL A 120 -1.13 9.86 4.18
C VAL A 120 0.34 9.43 4.17
N PHE A 121 1.19 10.18 4.90
CA PHE A 121 2.60 9.84 5.07
C PHE A 121 2.78 8.57 5.88
N TYR A 122 1.91 8.32 6.86
CA TYR A 122 2.01 7.11 7.66
C TYR A 122 1.72 5.84 6.87
N VAL A 123 0.73 5.88 5.97
CA VAL A 123 0.48 4.76 5.06
C VAL A 123 1.69 4.53 4.15
N GLY A 124 2.27 5.60 3.59
CA GLY A 124 3.51 5.55 2.82
C GLY A 124 4.69 4.95 3.61
N LEU A 125 4.83 5.33 4.89
CA LEU A 125 5.87 4.82 5.78
C LEU A 125 5.75 3.30 5.98
N VAL A 126 4.56 2.81 6.36
CA VAL A 126 4.36 1.39 6.64
C VAL A 126 4.60 0.55 5.39
N TRP A 127 4.09 0.97 4.23
CA TRP A 127 4.33 0.29 2.96
C TRP A 127 5.81 0.32 2.56
N ALA A 128 6.50 1.45 2.75
CA ALA A 128 7.93 1.55 2.47
C ALA A 128 8.77 0.61 3.35
N LEU A 129 8.45 0.49 4.64
CA LEU A 129 9.11 -0.45 5.55
C LEU A 129 8.90 -1.92 5.16
N VAL A 130 7.74 -2.26 4.61
CA VAL A 130 7.54 -3.60 4.01
C VAL A 130 8.54 -3.82 2.88
N ASN A 131 8.69 -2.85 1.97
CA ASN A 131 9.49 -3.00 0.76
C ASN A 131 11.00 -2.90 0.96
N CYS A 132 11.47 -2.05 1.88
CA CYS A 132 12.90 -1.78 2.05
C CYS A 132 13.53 -2.50 3.24
N TRP A 133 12.72 -3.05 4.16
CA TRP A 133 13.22 -3.58 5.42
C TRP A 133 12.73 -5.00 5.70
N LEU A 134 11.43 -5.27 5.57
CA LEU A 134 10.90 -6.62 5.82
C LEU A 134 11.36 -7.64 4.77
N THR A 135 11.31 -7.24 3.50
CA THR A 135 11.65 -8.09 2.35
C THR A 135 13.16 -8.30 2.21
N LEU A 136 13.97 -7.36 2.72
CA LEU A 136 15.42 -7.31 2.53
C LEU A 136 16.21 -7.72 3.79
N PRO A 137 17.46 -8.21 3.64
CA PRO A 137 18.33 -8.50 4.78
C PRO A 137 18.62 -7.24 5.62
N GLU A 138 19.01 -6.16 4.94
CA GLU A 138 19.35 -4.86 5.51
C GLU A 138 18.36 -3.78 5.05
N PHE A 139 18.35 -2.65 5.74
CA PHE A 139 17.49 -1.53 5.37
C PHE A 139 18.04 -0.82 4.13
N ASP A 140 17.25 -0.73 3.06
CA ASP A 140 17.63 -0.03 1.83
C ASP A 140 17.01 1.38 1.78
N ILE A 141 17.85 2.42 1.93
CA ILE A 141 17.40 3.82 1.96
C ILE A 141 16.80 4.25 0.60
N PRO A 142 17.41 3.96 -0.56
CA PRO A 142 16.80 4.28 -1.84
C PRO A 142 15.39 3.69 -2.02
N ILE A 143 15.22 2.38 -1.79
CA ILE A 143 13.92 1.70 -1.93
C ILE A 143 12.92 2.26 -0.92
N PHE A 144 13.36 2.60 0.29
CA PHE A 144 12.52 3.27 1.27
C PHE A 144 11.96 4.58 0.71
N LEU A 145 12.82 5.48 0.23
CA LEU A 145 12.40 6.79 -0.28
C LEU A 145 11.54 6.66 -1.54
N ILE A 146 11.91 5.79 -2.48
CA ILE A 146 11.11 5.50 -3.69
C ILE A 146 9.70 5.07 -3.28
N SER A 147 9.61 4.04 -2.41
CA SER A 147 8.32 3.50 -1.94
C SER A 147 7.52 4.52 -1.15
N PHE A 148 8.16 5.24 -0.24
CA PHE A 148 7.53 6.22 0.63
C PHE A 148 6.85 7.33 -0.18
N PHE A 149 7.58 7.94 -1.11
CA PHE A 149 7.03 9.01 -1.95
C PHE A 149 5.95 8.48 -2.90
N PHE A 150 6.16 7.32 -3.53
CA PHE A 150 5.19 6.75 -4.47
C PHE A 150 3.85 6.42 -3.80
N ILE A 151 3.89 5.70 -2.68
CA ILE A 151 2.67 5.31 -1.97
C ILE A 151 1.99 6.52 -1.34
N THR A 152 2.74 7.46 -0.76
CA THR A 152 2.15 8.71 -0.26
C THR A 152 1.40 9.44 -1.37
N ALA A 153 1.97 9.51 -2.58
CA ALA A 153 1.30 10.11 -3.72
C ALA A 153 -0.01 9.39 -4.10
N LEU A 154 -0.02 8.06 -4.08
CA LEU A 154 -1.21 7.26 -4.39
C LEU A 154 -2.32 7.39 -3.34
N VAL A 155 -1.99 7.74 -2.09
CA VAL A 155 -2.97 7.95 -1.03
C VAL A 155 -3.70 9.30 -1.17
N LEU A 156 -3.06 10.33 -1.73
CA LEU A 156 -3.66 11.66 -1.89
C LEU A 156 -4.95 11.69 -2.74
N PRO A 157 -5.09 10.92 -3.84
CA PRO A 157 -6.36 10.73 -4.53
C PRO A 157 -7.49 10.23 -3.62
N PHE A 158 -7.22 9.35 -2.66
CA PHE A 158 -8.23 8.90 -1.70
C PHE A 158 -8.67 10.03 -0.76
N ASP A 159 -7.75 10.91 -0.36
CA ASP A 159 -8.11 12.14 0.36
C ASP A 159 -9.03 13.05 -0.47
N ILE A 160 -8.81 13.15 -1.79
CA ILE A 160 -9.70 13.90 -2.71
C ILE A 160 -11.08 13.26 -2.76
N ARG A 161 -11.15 11.92 -2.88
CA ARG A 161 -12.41 11.16 -2.88
C ARG A 161 -13.22 11.43 -1.61
N ASP A 162 -12.55 11.32 -0.46
CA ASP A 162 -13.20 11.27 0.86
C ASP A 162 -13.35 12.67 1.49
N MET A 163 -12.98 13.74 0.77
CA MET A 163 -12.93 15.10 1.33
C MET A 163 -14.27 15.66 1.84
N ASN A 164 -15.42 15.08 1.44
CA ASN A 164 -16.75 15.51 1.89
C ASN A 164 -17.29 14.65 3.05
N SER A 165 -16.65 13.52 3.35
CA SER A 165 -17.08 12.56 4.38
C SER A 165 -16.10 12.46 5.54
N ASP A 166 -14.84 12.84 5.34
CA ASP A 166 -13.82 12.85 6.38
C ASP A 166 -14.12 13.88 7.49
N THR A 167 -13.95 13.46 8.74
CA THR A 167 -14.15 14.31 9.93
C THR A 167 -12.88 15.09 10.33
N VAL A 168 -11.75 14.79 9.69
CA VAL A 168 -10.43 15.35 9.98
C VAL A 168 -9.97 16.16 8.78
N LYS A 169 -9.29 17.29 9.02
CA LYS A 169 -8.76 18.13 7.94
C LYS A 169 -7.76 17.36 7.07
N THR A 170 -8.08 17.22 5.78
CA THR A 170 -7.23 16.62 4.75
C THR A 170 -6.59 17.67 3.86
N PHE A 171 -5.62 17.27 3.03
CA PHE A 171 -5.01 18.16 2.04
C PHE A 171 -6.04 18.87 1.14
N PRO A 172 -6.99 18.18 0.49
CA PRO A 172 -7.93 18.85 -0.41
C PRO A 172 -8.89 19.80 0.33
N MET A 173 -9.17 19.57 1.61
CA MET A 173 -9.93 20.53 2.43
C MET A 173 -9.13 21.80 2.75
N LEU A 174 -7.80 21.70 2.91
CA LEU A 174 -6.95 22.83 3.30
C LEU A 174 -6.47 23.67 2.12
N ILE A 175 -6.00 23.00 1.07
CA ILE A 175 -5.31 23.65 -0.06
C ILE A 175 -6.08 23.48 -1.37
N GLY A 176 -7.22 22.78 -1.37
CA GLY A 176 -8.01 22.49 -2.55
C GLY A 176 -7.53 21.25 -3.32
N VAL A 177 -8.43 20.73 -4.16
CA VAL A 177 -8.19 19.53 -4.98
C VAL A 177 -6.98 19.70 -5.91
N GLN A 178 -6.88 20.84 -6.58
CA GLN A 178 -5.82 21.05 -7.58
C GLN A 178 -4.41 21.09 -6.95
N ASN A 179 -4.24 21.78 -5.82
CA ASN A 179 -2.96 21.81 -5.13
C ASN A 179 -2.60 20.46 -4.52
N THR A 180 -3.60 19.69 -4.08
CA THR A 180 -3.39 18.30 -3.63
C THR A 180 -2.85 17.43 -4.77
N LYS A 181 -3.36 17.58 -5.99
CA LYS A 181 -2.82 16.91 -7.18
C LYS A 181 -1.38 17.33 -7.47
N TYR A 182 -1.05 18.62 -7.36
CA TYR A 182 0.34 19.09 -7.55
C TYR A 182 1.31 18.47 -6.55
N ILE A 183 0.93 18.32 -5.28
CA ILE A 183 1.74 17.60 -4.30
C ILE A 183 1.90 16.14 -4.72
N ALA A 184 0.82 15.46 -5.11
CA ALA A 184 0.90 14.07 -5.56
C ALA A 184 1.83 13.92 -6.77
N TYR A 185 1.76 14.80 -7.77
CA TYR A 185 2.70 14.80 -8.89
C TYR A 185 4.14 15.00 -8.46
N ALA A 186 4.41 15.97 -7.57
CA ALA A 186 5.76 16.20 -7.08
C ALA A 186 6.34 14.96 -6.38
N LEU A 187 5.52 14.25 -5.59
CA LEU A 187 5.92 13.01 -4.93
C LEU A 187 6.19 11.87 -5.94
N VAL A 188 5.35 11.68 -6.96
CA VAL A 188 5.61 10.69 -8.03
C VAL A 188 6.88 11.06 -8.81
N PHE A 189 7.08 12.34 -9.11
CA PHE A 189 8.28 12.82 -9.80
C PHE A 189 9.54 12.49 -9.01
N ILE A 190 9.57 12.83 -7.71
CA ILE A 190 10.71 12.54 -6.83
C ILE A 190 10.96 11.04 -6.77
N SER A 191 9.91 10.23 -6.55
CA SER A 191 10.02 8.78 -6.51
C SER A 191 10.59 8.20 -7.81
N THR A 192 10.10 8.66 -8.95
CA THR A 192 10.53 8.19 -10.28
C THR A 192 11.97 8.61 -10.56
N LEU A 193 12.35 9.84 -10.19
CA LEU A 193 13.73 10.33 -10.32
C LEU A 193 14.70 9.49 -9.48
N LEU A 194 14.34 9.19 -8.22
CA LEU A 194 15.11 8.27 -7.38
C LEU A 194 15.19 6.87 -8.01
N GLY A 195 14.09 6.38 -8.59
CA GLY A 195 14.04 5.11 -9.32
C GLY A 195 15.05 5.06 -10.46
N ILE A 196 15.16 6.13 -11.25
CA ILE A 196 16.13 6.24 -12.36
C ILE A 196 17.59 6.16 -11.85
N PHE A 197 17.89 6.77 -10.71
CA PHE A 197 19.26 6.80 -10.19
C PHE A 197 19.68 5.56 -9.40
N HIS A 198 18.73 4.83 -8.81
CA HIS A 198 19.03 3.76 -7.85
C HIS A 198 18.56 2.37 -8.25
N LEU A 199 17.65 2.23 -9.21
CA LEU A 199 17.22 0.92 -9.71
C LEU A 199 18.02 0.53 -10.95
N LYS A 200 18.12 -0.78 -11.22
CA LYS A 200 18.64 -1.31 -12.47
C LYS A 200 17.86 -0.74 -13.66
N PRO A 201 18.49 -0.51 -14.83
CA PRO A 201 17.85 0.18 -15.96
C PRO A 201 16.48 -0.37 -16.37
N LEU A 202 16.31 -1.70 -16.39
CA LEU A 202 15.03 -2.35 -16.71
C LEU A 202 13.93 -2.03 -15.68
N TYR A 203 14.28 -2.07 -14.39
CA TYR A 203 13.37 -1.79 -13.29
C TYR A 203 13.03 -0.30 -13.22
N ALA A 204 14.01 0.57 -13.44
CA ALA A 204 13.80 2.00 -13.58
C ALA A 204 12.83 2.32 -14.73
N ALA A 205 12.97 1.67 -15.89
CA ALA A 205 12.07 1.85 -17.03
C ALA A 205 10.63 1.40 -16.72
N ALA A 206 10.47 0.21 -16.10
CA ALA A 206 9.16 -0.28 -15.66
C ALA A 206 8.50 0.64 -14.63
N PHE A 207 9.28 1.14 -13.67
CA PHE A 207 8.81 2.08 -12.66
C PHE A 207 8.44 3.44 -13.27
N PHE A 208 9.23 3.94 -14.23
CA PHE A 208 8.93 5.17 -14.96
C PHE A 208 7.61 5.09 -15.74
N LEU A 209 7.34 3.98 -16.43
CA LEU A 209 6.04 3.76 -17.07
C LEU A 209 4.90 3.74 -16.05
N SER A 210 5.08 3.09 -14.90
CA SER A 210 4.10 3.14 -13.80
C SER A 210 3.85 4.58 -13.33
N GLY A 211 4.89 5.40 -13.24
CA GLY A 211 4.79 6.83 -12.95
C GLY A 211 3.86 7.58 -13.92
N ILE A 212 3.99 7.35 -15.23
CA ILE A 212 3.13 7.98 -16.25
C ILE A 212 1.65 7.65 -16.02
N PHE A 213 1.32 6.37 -15.82
CA PHE A 213 -0.06 5.97 -15.56
C PHE A 213 -0.56 6.55 -14.23
N THR A 214 0.28 6.58 -13.21
CA THR A 214 -0.05 7.19 -11.92
C THR A 214 -0.38 8.67 -12.07
N TYR A 215 0.35 9.42 -12.89
CA TYR A 215 0.01 10.81 -13.24
C TYR A 215 -1.38 10.93 -13.86
N ILE A 216 -1.74 10.03 -14.79
CA ILE A 216 -3.06 10.02 -15.41
C ILE A 216 -4.16 9.78 -14.36
N PHE A 217 -3.93 8.85 -13.42
CA PHE A 217 -4.87 8.57 -12.33
C PHE A 217 -4.96 9.71 -11.31
N ILE A 218 -3.90 10.45 -11.06
CA ILE A 218 -3.98 11.66 -10.22
C ILE A 218 -4.75 12.77 -10.96
N TYR A 219 -4.54 12.92 -12.26
CA TYR A 219 -5.19 13.95 -13.07
C TYR A 219 -6.71 13.87 -13.03
N PHE A 220 -7.26 12.67 -13.24
CA PHE A 220 -8.71 12.47 -13.28
C PHE A 220 -9.34 12.25 -11.90
N ALA A 221 -8.56 12.24 -10.81
CA ALA A 221 -9.08 12.14 -9.45
C ALA A 221 -9.98 13.34 -9.10
N ASP A 222 -11.21 13.08 -8.69
CA ASP A 222 -12.19 14.09 -8.30
C ASP A 222 -13.16 13.49 -7.29
N ASN A 223 -13.74 14.32 -6.41
CA ASN A 223 -14.65 13.84 -5.36
C ASN A 223 -16.00 13.32 -5.90
N LYS A 224 -16.30 13.55 -7.19
CA LYS A 224 -17.50 13.02 -7.88
C LYS A 224 -17.24 11.70 -8.60
N ARG A 225 -15.99 11.22 -8.65
CA ARG A 225 -15.65 9.95 -9.33
C ARG A 225 -16.16 8.76 -8.52
N ASP A 226 -16.56 7.71 -9.23
CA ASP A 226 -17.00 6.46 -8.63
C ASP A 226 -15.89 5.83 -7.78
N ASP A 227 -16.27 5.19 -6.69
CA ASP A 227 -15.35 4.49 -5.79
C ASP A 227 -14.44 3.46 -6.50
N ALA A 228 -14.92 2.82 -7.57
CA ALA A 228 -14.12 1.89 -8.37
C ALA A 228 -12.91 2.56 -9.05
N TYR A 229 -12.98 3.85 -9.34
CA TYR A 229 -11.83 4.60 -9.86
C TYR A 229 -10.64 4.55 -8.89
N PHE A 230 -10.92 4.64 -7.60
CA PHE A 230 -9.90 4.66 -6.55
C PHE A 230 -9.56 3.24 -6.10
N SER A 231 -10.56 2.49 -5.64
CA SER A 231 -10.43 1.16 -5.04
C SER A 231 -10.08 0.05 -6.04
N PHE A 232 -10.06 0.35 -7.35
CA PHE A 232 -9.49 -0.54 -8.37
C PHE A 232 -8.41 0.20 -9.17
N GLY A 233 -8.76 1.34 -9.80
CA GLY A 233 -7.86 2.06 -10.70
C GLY A 233 -6.60 2.59 -10.02
N VAL A 234 -6.76 3.50 -9.04
CA VAL A 234 -5.61 4.07 -8.30
C VAL A 234 -4.83 2.99 -7.55
N GLU A 235 -5.51 2.00 -6.96
CA GLU A 235 -4.82 0.87 -6.32
C GLU A 235 -3.96 0.07 -7.31
N THR A 236 -4.42 -0.14 -8.56
CA THR A 236 -3.66 -0.81 -9.62
C THR A 236 -2.29 -0.18 -9.83
N CYS A 237 -2.17 1.14 -9.66
CA CYS A 237 -0.91 1.86 -9.87
C CYS A 237 0.24 1.31 -9.01
N SER A 238 -0.06 0.76 -7.83
CA SER A 238 0.95 0.12 -6.99
C SER A 238 1.46 -1.22 -7.54
N ALA A 239 0.66 -1.95 -8.33
CA ALA A 239 1.10 -3.17 -9.00
C ALA A 239 1.77 -2.92 -10.37
N LEU A 240 1.54 -1.77 -11.00
CA LEU A 240 2.06 -1.46 -12.33
C LEU A 240 3.59 -1.62 -12.49
N PRO A 241 4.45 -1.26 -11.53
CA PRO A 241 5.90 -1.47 -11.69
C PRO A 241 6.23 -2.95 -11.95
N PHE A 242 5.59 -3.86 -11.23
CA PHE A 242 5.76 -5.30 -11.43
C PHE A 242 5.16 -5.78 -12.76
N LEU A 243 3.97 -5.29 -13.11
CA LEU A 243 3.30 -5.70 -14.36
C LEU A 243 4.08 -5.24 -15.59
N PHE A 244 4.61 -4.02 -15.60
CA PHE A 244 5.47 -3.54 -16.68
C PHE A 244 6.80 -4.29 -16.73
N LEU A 245 7.40 -4.59 -15.57
CA LEU A 245 8.60 -5.41 -15.51
C LEU A 245 8.37 -6.78 -16.18
N LEU A 246 7.26 -7.45 -15.87
CA LEU A 246 6.91 -8.72 -16.51
C LEU A 246 6.75 -8.56 -18.03
N ILE A 247 6.06 -7.52 -18.49
CA ILE A 247 5.90 -7.31 -19.94
C ILE A 247 7.27 -7.15 -20.60
N MET A 248 8.17 -6.34 -20.04
CA MET A 248 9.50 -6.09 -20.61
C MET A 248 10.46 -7.29 -20.53
N GLU A 249 10.27 -8.21 -19.57
CA GLU A 249 11.11 -9.40 -19.45
C GLU A 249 10.73 -10.49 -20.48
N TYR A 250 9.45 -10.55 -20.88
CA TYR A 250 8.91 -11.65 -21.70
C TYR A 250 8.53 -11.24 -23.14
N PHE A 251 8.48 -9.95 -23.46
CA PHE A 251 8.16 -9.40 -24.78
C PHE A 251 9.14 -8.29 -25.17
#